data_AF-A0A6C0C8J7-F1
#
_entry.id   AF-A0A6C0C8J7-F1
#
_cell.length_a   1.000
_cell.length_b   1.000
_cell.length_c   1.000
_cell.angle_alpha   90.00
_cell.angle_beta   90.00
_cell.angle_gamma   90.00
#
_symmetry.space_group_name_H-M   'P 1'
#
loop_
_entity.id
_entity.type
_entity.pdbx_description
1 polymer ?
#
loop_
_entity_poly.entity_id
_entity_poly.type
_entity_poly.pdbx_seq_one_letter_code
_entity_poly.pdbx_strand_id
1 'polypeptide(L)'
;MDYIRYNDIFKELKQWLRPIDLYKLAQTCKSYCMMITMKDIKISTMHEIDRYLYEILGTDYDGFKLASKNSKGIIGGSLITQCILGEKWNDMVYIIVDSGELNHLFNEATGKYIFQEKDYKSGDVNNIKIIEYVYLKFSHLIYAYSTNNRITLCIHGKNIIIDALENIYEERQKYDVCKNIYMLGESFQHMYIHQINKIFIKQTNFIPDCVLHKKYRARGFSFYDADGKIVADRDIWKKMNIDIIKAVPYGNKTSEKRLQILYVEHGYIHENHILATYSRRILFSVNLFPISGGQIVSCFDDRKKDCLFQEMYPEVEHLHGFFGDRKTLFVINTCTDVDDPIGL
;
A
#
# COMPACT_ATOMS: atom_id res chain seq x y z
N MET A 1 -18.10 47.09 19.73
CA MET A 1 -17.08 46.05 19.98
C MET A 1 -17.76 44.72 19.78
N ASP A 2 -17.47 44.05 18.67
CA ASP A 2 -18.00 42.71 18.43
C ASP A 2 -17.30 41.73 19.37
N TYR A 3 -18.08 41.07 20.22
CA TYR A 3 -17.59 40.05 21.15
C TYR A 3 -17.22 38.79 20.38
N ILE A 4 -15.93 38.56 20.16
CA ILE A 4 -15.42 37.29 19.63
C ILE A 4 -15.69 36.21 20.67
N ARG A 5 -16.59 35.26 20.38
CA ARG A 5 -16.85 34.14 21.28
C ARG A 5 -15.75 33.09 21.09
N TYR A 6 -15.38 32.41 22.17
CA TYR A 6 -14.41 31.30 22.12
C TYR A 6 -14.76 30.25 21.05
N ASN A 7 -16.05 30.01 20.83
CA ASN A 7 -16.54 29.11 19.77
C ASN A 7 -16.21 29.59 18.35
N ASP A 8 -16.09 30.89 18.12
CA ASP A 8 -15.75 31.45 16.82
C ASP A 8 -14.25 31.28 16.53
N ILE A 9 -13.39 31.51 17.54
CA ILE A 9 -11.96 31.20 17.47
C ILE A 9 -11.74 29.71 17.23
N PHE A 10 -12.49 28.85 17.93
CA PHE A 10 -12.36 27.41 17.77
C PHE A 10 -12.77 26.92 16.38
N LYS A 11 -13.81 27.51 15.76
CA LYS A 11 -14.19 27.20 14.38
C LYS A 11 -13.08 27.47 13.38
N GLU A 12 -12.35 28.58 13.56
CA GLU A 12 -11.17 28.89 12.75
C GLU A 12 -10.04 27.90 13.02
N LEU A 13 -9.70 27.66 14.29
CA LEU A 13 -8.62 26.74 14.68
C LEU A 13 -8.81 25.34 14.09
N LYS A 14 -10.04 24.83 14.02
CA LYS A 14 -10.33 23.51 13.44
C LYS A 14 -9.82 23.36 11.99
N GLN A 15 -9.81 24.45 11.22
CA GLN A 15 -9.40 24.42 9.81
C GLN A 15 -7.88 24.27 9.64
N TRP A 16 -7.11 24.58 10.68
CA TRP A 16 -5.64 24.51 10.71
C TRP A 16 -5.09 23.22 11.32
N LEU A 17 -5.95 22.43 11.97
CA LEU A 17 -5.58 21.15 12.57
C LEU A 17 -5.69 20.03 11.54
N ARG A 18 -4.75 19.08 11.61
CA ARG A 18 -4.79 17.87 10.79
C ARG A 18 -5.92 16.95 11.25
N PRO A 19 -6.38 15.99 10.43
CA PRO A 19 -7.48 15.11 10.81
C PRO A 19 -7.19 14.30 12.08
N ILE A 20 -5.96 13.78 12.23
CA ILE A 20 -5.53 13.06 13.44
C ILE A 20 -5.54 13.94 14.70
N ASP A 21 -5.21 15.22 14.57
CA ASP A 21 -5.17 16.14 15.71
C ASP A 21 -6.58 16.54 16.14
N LEU A 22 -7.48 16.76 15.17
CA LEU A 22 -8.90 16.93 15.42
C LEU A 22 -9.50 15.71 16.14
N TYR A 23 -9.16 14.50 15.69
CA TYR A 23 -9.61 13.27 16.34
C TYR A 23 -9.09 13.17 17.77
N LYS A 24 -7.79 13.36 18.00
CA LYS A 24 -7.19 13.34 19.34
C LYS A 24 -7.83 14.37 20.25
N LEU A 25 -8.06 15.59 19.74
CA LEU A 25 -8.73 16.65 20.49
C LEU A 25 -10.16 16.27 20.87
N ALA A 26 -10.92 15.67 19.97
CA ALA A 26 -12.25 15.14 20.25
C ALA A 26 -12.26 14.08 21.36
N GLN A 27 -11.18 13.30 21.51
CA GLN A 27 -11.05 12.30 22.58
C GLN A 27 -10.73 12.91 23.96
N THR A 28 -10.29 14.16 24.05
CA THR A 28 -9.87 14.76 25.34
C THR A 28 -11.04 15.11 26.25
N CYS A 29 -12.17 15.58 25.70
CA CYS A 29 -13.34 15.93 26.50
C CYS A 29 -14.65 15.91 25.70
N LYS A 30 -15.78 15.81 26.41
CA LYS A 30 -17.12 15.77 25.80
C LYS A 30 -17.43 17.03 24.97
N SER A 31 -16.94 18.19 25.38
CA SER A 31 -17.19 19.45 24.66
C SER A 31 -16.57 19.43 23.27
N TYR A 32 -15.28 19.06 23.15
CA TYR A 32 -14.63 18.97 21.84
C TYR A 32 -15.22 17.84 20.99
N CYS A 33 -15.58 16.71 21.59
CA CYS A 33 -16.29 15.62 20.90
C CYS A 33 -17.60 16.10 20.24
N MET A 34 -18.36 16.98 20.91
CA MET A 34 -19.59 17.56 20.34
C MET A 34 -19.33 18.63 19.27
N MET A 35 -18.19 19.34 19.33
CA MET A 35 -17.87 20.45 18.43
C MET A 35 -17.13 20.03 17.15
N ILE A 36 -16.46 18.88 17.17
CA ILE A 36 -15.68 18.33 16.05
C ILE A 36 -16.51 17.25 15.38
N THR A 37 -16.91 17.51 14.14
CA THR A 37 -17.81 16.64 13.38
C THR A 37 -17.05 15.94 12.26
N MET A 38 -17.68 14.92 11.65
CA MET A 38 -17.11 14.27 10.47
C MET A 38 -16.90 15.23 9.29
N LYS A 39 -17.70 16.30 9.21
CA LYS A 39 -17.50 17.36 8.21
C LYS A 39 -16.15 18.03 8.42
N ASP A 40 -15.79 18.36 9.66
CA ASP A 40 -14.50 18.98 9.98
C ASP A 40 -13.33 18.05 9.60
N ILE A 41 -13.44 16.75 9.91
CA ILE A 41 -12.45 15.73 9.53
C ILE A 41 -12.29 15.64 8.00
N LYS A 42 -13.39 15.60 7.25
CA LYS A 42 -13.34 15.54 5.77
C LYS A 42 -12.71 16.79 5.16
N ILE A 43 -13.09 17.98 5.63
CA ILE A 43 -12.52 19.25 5.14
C ILE A 43 -11.01 19.31 5.43
N SER A 44 -10.61 19.00 6.67
CA SER A 44 -9.19 18.93 7.04
C SER A 44 -8.43 17.90 6.19
N THR A 45 -9.05 16.75 5.90
CA THR A 45 -8.46 15.73 5.02
C THR A 45 -8.29 16.24 3.59
N MET A 46 -9.25 17.00 3.04
CA MET A 46 -9.13 17.64 1.73
C MET A 46 -7.97 18.64 1.70
N HIS A 47 -7.83 19.48 2.74
CA HIS A 47 -6.71 20.42 2.83
C HIS A 47 -5.36 19.70 2.86
N GLU A 48 -5.28 18.56 3.54
CA GLU A 48 -4.08 17.72 3.58
C GLU A 48 -3.77 17.06 2.23
N ILE A 49 -4.78 16.63 1.48
CA ILE A 49 -4.63 16.14 0.10
C ILE A 49 -4.13 17.27 -0.80
N ASP A 50 -4.75 18.45 -0.70
CA ASP A 50 -4.40 19.63 -1.48
C ASP A 50 -2.94 20.04 -1.20
N ARG A 51 -2.54 20.07 0.07
CA ARG A 51 -1.15 20.32 0.48
C ARG A 51 -0.18 19.28 -0.09
N TYR A 52 -0.52 17.99 0.02
CA TYR A 52 0.33 16.90 -0.47
C TYR A 52 0.52 16.97 -2.00
N LEU A 53 -0.55 17.22 -2.74
CA LEU A 53 -0.49 17.36 -4.20
C LEU A 53 0.23 18.64 -4.62
N TYR A 54 0.07 19.74 -3.88
CA TYR A 54 0.81 20.97 -4.10
C TYR A 54 2.32 20.78 -3.89
N GLU A 55 2.73 19.99 -2.89
CA GLU A 55 4.16 19.64 -2.71
C GLU A 55 4.75 18.87 -3.91
N ILE A 56 3.92 18.11 -4.65
CA ILE A 56 4.36 17.34 -5.83
C ILE A 56 4.32 18.20 -7.10
N LEU A 57 3.20 18.90 -7.33
CA LEU A 57 2.88 19.58 -8.58
C LEU A 57 3.30 21.05 -8.61
N GLY A 58 3.58 21.65 -7.45
CA GLY A 58 3.96 23.05 -7.31
C GLY A 58 2.93 23.98 -7.94
N THR A 59 3.39 24.87 -8.82
CA THR A 59 2.57 25.89 -9.49
C THR A 59 1.51 25.32 -10.44
N ASP A 60 1.66 24.08 -10.90
CA ASP A 60 0.70 23.43 -11.79
C ASP A 60 -0.45 22.74 -11.03
N TYR A 61 -0.45 22.77 -9.69
CA TYR A 61 -1.48 22.13 -8.87
C TYR A 61 -2.90 22.61 -9.18
N ASP A 62 -3.14 23.92 -9.30
CA ASP A 62 -4.50 24.45 -9.52
C ASP A 62 -5.07 24.01 -10.87
N GLY A 63 -4.24 24.03 -11.91
CA GLY A 63 -4.63 23.55 -13.24
C GLY A 63 -4.89 22.04 -13.24
N PHE A 64 -4.03 21.28 -12.56
CA PHE A 64 -4.20 19.84 -12.39
C PHE A 64 -5.49 19.49 -11.63
N LYS A 65 -5.80 20.21 -10.54
CA LYS A 65 -7.02 20.04 -9.74
C LYS A 65 -8.27 20.32 -10.56
N LEU A 66 -8.25 21.42 -11.33
CA LEU A 66 -9.36 21.79 -12.21
C LEU A 66 -9.57 20.74 -13.31
N ALA A 67 -8.50 20.30 -13.97
CA ALA A 67 -8.57 19.26 -14.99
C ALA A 67 -9.06 17.92 -14.43
N SER A 68 -8.61 17.57 -13.21
CA SER A 68 -9.11 16.39 -12.48
C SER A 68 -10.61 16.49 -12.22
N LYS A 69 -11.10 17.66 -11.79
CA LYS A 69 -12.54 17.89 -11.58
C LYS A 69 -13.35 17.71 -12.86
N ASN A 70 -12.88 18.28 -13.98
CA ASN A 70 -13.54 18.15 -15.28
C ASN A 70 -13.65 16.68 -15.75
N SER A 71 -12.68 15.87 -15.34
CA SER A 71 -12.59 14.44 -15.64
C SER A 71 -13.34 13.57 -14.62
N LYS A 72 -13.97 14.19 -13.60
CA LYS A 72 -14.51 13.50 -12.42
C LYS A 72 -13.48 12.59 -11.76
N GLY A 73 -12.22 13.00 -11.74
CA GLY A 73 -11.08 12.24 -11.26
C GLY A 73 -11.21 11.92 -9.77
N ILE A 74 -11.09 10.64 -9.43
CA ILE A 74 -11.22 10.15 -8.05
C ILE A 74 -9.82 9.83 -7.52
N ILE A 75 -9.42 10.46 -6.42
CA ILE A 75 -8.26 10.03 -5.63
C ILE A 75 -8.69 8.84 -4.78
N GLY A 76 -7.85 7.80 -4.74
CA GLY A 76 -8.08 6.64 -3.89
C GLY A 76 -6.81 6.05 -3.29
N GLY A 77 -6.97 4.90 -2.64
CA GLY A 77 -5.85 4.13 -2.09
C GLY A 77 -5.29 4.72 -0.80
N SER A 78 -3.98 4.58 -0.60
CA SER A 78 -3.33 4.90 0.66
C SER A 78 -3.09 6.40 0.87
N LEU A 79 -3.22 7.26 -0.15
CA LEU A 79 -3.00 8.71 0.00
C LEU A 79 -3.97 9.33 1.00
N ILE A 80 -5.26 9.04 0.89
CA ILE A 80 -6.26 9.64 1.79
C ILE A 80 -6.00 9.19 3.24
N THR A 81 -5.59 7.95 3.43
CA THR A 81 -5.23 7.41 4.76
C THR A 81 -3.99 8.08 5.33
N GLN A 82 -2.99 8.36 4.50
CA GLN A 82 -1.82 9.17 4.89
C GLN A 82 -2.25 10.55 5.37
N CYS A 83 -3.12 11.23 4.62
CA CYS A 83 -3.65 12.54 4.99
C CYS A 83 -4.46 12.50 6.30
N ILE A 84 -5.28 11.47 6.51
CA ILE A 84 -6.04 11.28 7.75
C ILE A 84 -5.09 11.10 8.95
N LEU A 85 -4.05 10.29 8.79
CA LEU A 85 -3.08 10.00 9.86
C LEU A 85 -2.02 11.08 10.04
N GLY A 86 -1.91 12.03 9.10
CA GLY A 86 -0.84 13.02 9.08
C GLY A 86 0.54 12.40 8.81
N GLU A 87 0.60 11.28 8.09
CA GLU A 87 1.81 10.52 7.78
C GLU A 87 2.22 10.69 6.31
N LYS A 88 3.51 10.47 6.01
CA LYS A 88 4.02 10.42 4.63
C LYS A 88 4.63 9.05 4.38
N TRP A 89 4.11 8.32 3.41
CA TRP A 89 4.61 7.01 3.00
C TRP A 89 5.24 7.10 1.62
N ASN A 90 6.14 6.16 1.29
CA ASN A 90 6.68 6.05 -0.06
C ASN A 90 5.75 5.27 -1.00
N ASP A 91 4.49 5.70 -1.05
CA ASP A 91 3.46 5.14 -1.93
C ASP A 91 3.23 6.02 -3.16
N MET A 92 2.68 5.41 -4.19
CA MET A 92 2.21 6.11 -5.39
C MET A 92 0.88 6.80 -5.11
N VAL A 93 0.64 7.93 -5.79
CA VAL A 93 -0.67 8.58 -5.81
C VAL A 93 -1.50 7.96 -6.91
N TYR A 94 -2.75 7.60 -6.61
CA TYR A 94 -3.67 7.02 -7.58
C TYR A 94 -4.82 7.96 -7.86
N ILE A 95 -5.04 8.24 -9.14
CA ILE A 95 -6.18 8.99 -9.65
C ILE A 95 -6.90 8.11 -10.66
N ILE A 96 -8.21 8.01 -10.46
CA ILE A 96 -9.09 7.15 -11.25
C ILE A 96 -9.91 8.02 -12.17
N VAL A 97 -9.95 7.67 -13.45
CA VAL A 97 -10.74 8.37 -14.47
C VAL A 97 -11.57 7.39 -15.28
N ASP A 98 -12.46 7.94 -16.11
CA ASP A 98 -13.23 7.18 -17.09
C ASP A 98 -12.29 6.52 -18.12
N SER A 99 -12.52 5.24 -18.44
CA SER A 99 -11.68 4.49 -19.39
C SER A 99 -11.73 5.08 -20.80
N GLY A 100 -12.85 5.70 -21.18
CA GLY A 100 -12.99 6.40 -22.46
C GLY A 100 -12.04 7.58 -22.59
N GLU A 101 -11.74 8.29 -21.50
CA GLU A 101 -10.79 9.41 -21.52
C GLU A 101 -9.36 8.97 -21.88
N LEU A 102 -8.94 7.83 -21.35
CA LEU A 102 -7.62 7.25 -21.63
C LEU A 102 -7.51 6.72 -23.06
N ASN A 103 -8.58 6.07 -23.55
CA ASN A 103 -8.63 5.49 -24.90
C ASN A 103 -8.71 6.54 -26.01
N HIS A 104 -9.46 7.62 -25.79
CA HIS A 104 -9.78 8.58 -26.86
C HIS A 104 -8.57 9.30 -27.45
N LEU A 105 -7.46 9.32 -26.72
CA LEU A 105 -6.31 10.13 -27.05
C LEU A 105 -5.07 9.28 -27.33
N PHE A 106 -5.18 7.95 -27.35
CA PHE A 106 -4.09 7.04 -27.70
C PHE A 106 -4.35 6.33 -29.03
N ASN A 107 -3.44 6.48 -29.99
CA ASN A 107 -3.49 5.75 -31.25
C ASN A 107 -2.68 4.45 -31.13
N GLU A 108 -3.38 3.33 -30.98
CA GLU A 108 -2.76 2.00 -30.84
C GLU A 108 -1.90 1.62 -32.04
N ALA A 109 -2.33 1.96 -33.27
CA ALA A 109 -1.60 1.60 -34.49
C ALA A 109 -0.24 2.29 -34.60
N THR A 110 -0.11 3.49 -34.05
CA THR A 110 1.14 4.26 -34.07
C THR A 110 1.89 4.23 -32.74
N GLY A 111 1.26 3.72 -31.67
CA GLY A 111 1.76 3.79 -30.30
C GLY A 111 1.93 5.22 -29.78
N LYS A 112 1.24 6.20 -30.36
CA LYS A 112 1.41 7.63 -30.06
C LYS A 112 0.14 8.25 -29.52
N TYR A 113 0.33 9.25 -28.67
CA TYR A 113 -0.76 10.09 -28.20
C TYR A 113 -1.21 11.05 -29.32
N ILE A 114 -2.52 11.16 -29.51
CA ILE A 114 -3.16 11.90 -30.60
C ILE A 114 -3.17 13.40 -30.31
N PHE A 115 -3.34 13.77 -29.04
CA PHE A 115 -3.37 15.17 -28.62
C PHE A 115 -2.04 15.86 -28.93
N GLN A 116 -2.13 17.03 -29.56
CA GLN A 116 -1.00 17.92 -29.79
C GLN A 116 -1.27 19.26 -29.12
N GLU A 117 -0.22 19.93 -28.63
CA GLU A 117 -0.32 21.25 -28.00
C GLU A 117 -1.01 22.29 -28.90
N LYS A 118 -0.85 22.16 -30.22
CA LYS A 118 -1.51 23.00 -31.24
C LYS A 118 -3.03 22.85 -31.32
N ASP A 119 -3.58 21.75 -30.78
CA ASP A 119 -5.02 21.49 -30.77
C ASP A 119 -5.73 22.35 -29.70
N TYR A 120 -4.95 23.09 -28.91
CA TYR A 120 -5.43 23.88 -27.79
C TYR A 120 -5.39 25.39 -28.08
N LYS A 121 -6.52 26.07 -27.90
CA LYS A 121 -6.58 27.54 -27.92
C LYS A 121 -6.36 28.09 -26.51
N SER A 122 -5.37 28.97 -26.36
CA SER A 122 -5.12 29.71 -25.12
C SER A 122 -6.42 30.34 -24.59
N GLY A 123 -6.89 29.89 -23.42
CA GLY A 123 -8.15 30.33 -22.78
C GLY A 123 -9.14 29.20 -22.44
N ASP A 124 -8.99 27.99 -22.97
CA ASP A 124 -9.94 26.87 -22.76
C ASP A 124 -9.61 25.96 -21.56
N VAL A 125 -8.86 26.48 -20.56
CA VAL A 125 -8.27 25.63 -19.49
C VAL A 125 -9.38 25.10 -18.58
N ASN A 126 -10.52 25.79 -18.57
CA ASN A 126 -11.64 25.46 -17.73
C ASN A 126 -12.32 24.15 -18.13
N ASN A 127 -12.13 23.64 -19.35
CA ASN A 127 -12.75 22.40 -19.82
C ASN A 127 -11.74 21.27 -20.09
N ILE A 128 -10.45 21.52 -19.88
CA ILE A 128 -9.40 20.53 -20.16
C ILE A 128 -9.59 19.31 -19.27
N LYS A 129 -9.46 18.12 -19.85
CA LYS A 129 -9.44 16.86 -19.12
C LYS A 129 -8.07 16.60 -18.51
N ILE A 130 -7.98 15.73 -17.51
CA ILE A 130 -6.75 15.52 -16.75
C ILE A 130 -5.67 14.89 -17.62
N ILE A 131 -6.03 13.97 -18.52
CA ILE A 131 -5.06 13.38 -19.42
C ILE A 131 -4.49 14.44 -20.38
N GLU A 132 -5.34 15.28 -20.97
CA GLU A 132 -4.91 16.39 -21.84
C GLU A 132 -3.97 17.36 -21.10
N TYR A 133 -4.32 17.74 -19.87
CA TYR A 133 -3.50 18.60 -19.03
C TYR A 133 -2.14 17.98 -18.73
N VAL A 134 -2.13 16.68 -18.40
CA VAL A 134 -0.90 15.92 -18.13
C VAL A 134 0.02 15.88 -19.33
N TYR A 135 -0.49 15.63 -20.54
CA TYR A 135 0.36 15.65 -21.73
C TYR A 135 0.83 17.06 -22.08
N LEU A 136 -0.02 18.07 -21.91
CA LEU A 136 0.33 19.47 -22.16
C LEU A 136 1.47 19.94 -21.25
N LYS A 137 1.43 19.62 -19.96
CA LYS A 137 2.37 20.14 -18.95
C LYS A 137 3.52 19.21 -18.61
N PHE A 138 3.27 17.90 -18.66
CA PHE A 138 4.16 16.88 -18.10
C PHE A 138 4.52 15.76 -19.08
N SER A 139 4.31 15.94 -20.40
CA SER A 139 4.67 14.92 -21.41
C SER A 139 6.08 14.37 -21.26
N HIS A 140 7.05 15.22 -20.92
CA HIS A 140 8.45 14.84 -20.71
C HIS A 140 8.70 14.03 -19.41
N LEU A 141 7.73 13.96 -18.50
CA LEU A 141 7.78 13.22 -17.23
C LEU A 141 6.96 11.91 -17.26
N ILE A 142 6.29 11.61 -18.39
CA ILE A 142 5.56 10.37 -18.60
C ILE A 142 6.57 9.30 -19.02
N TYR A 143 6.73 8.25 -18.23
CA TYR A 143 7.73 7.20 -18.50
C TYR A 143 7.12 5.84 -18.85
N ALA A 144 5.83 5.64 -18.62
CA ALA A 144 5.15 4.39 -18.99
C ALA A 144 3.67 4.64 -19.35
N TYR A 145 3.30 4.15 -20.53
CA TYR A 145 1.93 3.85 -20.93
C TYR A 145 1.85 2.35 -21.16
N SER A 146 1.04 1.64 -20.37
CA SER A 146 0.76 0.22 -20.64
C SER A 146 -0.52 0.13 -21.46
N THR A 147 -0.65 -0.91 -22.29
CA THR A 147 -1.86 -1.30 -23.04
C THR A 147 -3.13 -1.45 -22.19
N ASN A 148 -3.04 -1.30 -20.87
CA ASN A 148 -4.12 -1.45 -19.91
C ASN A 148 -4.65 -0.10 -19.40
N ASN A 149 -4.70 0.95 -20.23
CA ASN A 149 -5.31 2.24 -19.86
C ASN A 149 -4.73 2.84 -18.57
N ARG A 150 -3.40 3.02 -18.55
CA ARG A 150 -2.69 3.55 -17.40
C ARG A 150 -1.55 4.47 -17.82
N ILE A 151 -1.51 5.64 -17.19
CA ILE A 151 -0.41 6.61 -17.30
C ILE A 151 0.32 6.67 -15.97
N THR A 152 1.65 6.66 -16.03
CA THR A 152 2.47 6.96 -14.86
C THR A 152 3.35 8.18 -15.11
N LEU A 153 3.18 9.18 -14.24
CA LEU A 153 4.02 10.37 -14.19
C LEU A 153 5.01 10.24 -13.04
N CYS A 154 6.28 10.60 -13.27
CA CYS A 154 7.26 10.76 -12.21
C CYS A 154 7.62 12.23 -12.04
N ILE A 155 7.18 12.85 -10.95
CA ILE A 155 7.43 14.25 -10.64
C ILE A 155 8.25 14.31 -9.36
N HIS A 156 9.49 14.80 -9.43
CA HIS A 156 10.42 14.88 -8.31
C HIS A 156 10.57 13.56 -7.52
N GLY A 157 10.58 12.41 -8.22
CA GLY A 157 10.69 11.09 -7.61
C GLY A 157 9.39 10.55 -6.98
N LYS A 158 8.27 11.27 -7.12
CA LYS A 158 6.94 10.79 -6.75
C LYS A 158 6.16 10.36 -7.98
N ASN A 159 5.59 9.16 -7.89
CA ASN A 159 4.79 8.60 -8.96
C ASN A 159 3.31 8.93 -8.76
N ILE A 160 2.71 9.58 -9.76
CA ILE A 160 1.27 9.72 -9.90
C ILE A 160 0.83 8.74 -10.98
N ILE A 161 -0.11 7.87 -10.65
CA ILE A 161 -0.72 6.92 -11.56
C ILE A 161 -2.13 7.41 -11.87
N ILE A 162 -2.42 7.61 -13.14
CA ILE A 162 -3.76 7.84 -13.66
C ILE A 162 -4.22 6.57 -14.36
N ASP A 163 -5.32 6.01 -13.90
CA ASP A 163 -5.73 4.65 -14.26
C ASP A 163 -7.26 4.58 -14.41
N ALA A 164 -7.73 3.62 -15.19
CA ALA A 164 -9.17 3.41 -15.38
C ALA A 164 -9.79 2.74 -14.15
N LEU A 165 -11.08 3.03 -13.89
CA LEU A 165 -11.84 2.46 -12.77
C LEU A 165 -11.81 0.92 -12.72
N GLU A 166 -11.87 0.30 -13.90
CA GLU A 166 -11.92 -1.15 -14.09
C GLU A 166 -10.67 -1.87 -13.53
N ASN A 167 -9.51 -1.18 -13.48
CA ASN A 167 -8.23 -1.78 -13.09
C ASN A 167 -7.95 -1.76 -11.57
N ILE A 168 -8.81 -1.15 -10.75
CA ILE A 168 -8.45 -0.76 -9.37
C ILE A 168 -9.19 -1.57 -8.31
N TYR A 169 -10.42 -1.98 -8.58
CA TYR A 169 -11.28 -2.63 -7.58
C TYR A 169 -10.77 -3.99 -7.12
N GLU A 170 -10.10 -4.77 -7.99
CA GLU A 170 -9.72 -6.15 -7.65
C GLU A 170 -8.40 -6.24 -6.85
N GLU A 171 -7.44 -5.33 -7.06
CA GLU A 171 -6.12 -5.44 -6.42
C GLU A 171 -5.85 -4.41 -5.33
N ARG A 172 -6.42 -3.20 -5.42
CA ARG A 172 -5.88 -2.03 -4.68
C ARG A 172 -6.76 -1.55 -3.52
N GLN A 173 -8.00 -2.05 -3.43
CA GLN A 173 -8.94 -1.76 -2.34
C GLN A 173 -9.19 -2.99 -1.43
N LYS A 174 -8.31 -4.00 -1.49
CA LYS A 174 -8.42 -5.21 -0.66
C LYS A 174 -8.44 -4.89 0.84
N TYR A 175 -7.61 -3.94 1.26
CA TYR A 175 -7.59 -3.44 2.63
C TYR A 175 -8.60 -2.30 2.81
N ASP A 176 -9.34 -2.33 3.91
CA ASP A 176 -10.37 -1.38 4.28
C ASP A 176 -9.81 0.05 4.42
N VAL A 177 -8.56 0.16 4.88
CA VAL A 177 -7.84 1.43 4.93
C VAL A 177 -7.47 1.99 3.55
N CYS A 178 -7.75 1.30 2.46
CA CYS A 178 -7.56 1.79 1.08
C CYS A 178 -8.87 2.10 0.36
N LYS A 179 -10.03 1.87 1.00
CA LYS A 179 -11.37 2.10 0.42
C LYS A 179 -11.83 3.55 0.51
N ASN A 180 -10.97 4.44 1.00
CA ASN A 180 -11.23 5.86 1.06
C ASN A 180 -11.11 6.46 -0.34
N ILE A 181 -12.08 7.28 -0.73
CA ILE A 181 -12.10 7.94 -2.04
C ILE A 181 -12.53 9.41 -1.92
N TYR A 182 -12.05 10.23 -2.84
CA TYR A 182 -12.43 11.64 -2.95
C TYR A 182 -12.38 12.10 -4.40
N MET A 183 -13.46 12.72 -4.88
CA MET A 183 -13.47 13.36 -6.20
C MET A 183 -12.68 14.68 -6.13
N LEU A 184 -11.51 14.73 -6.77
CA LEU A 184 -10.58 15.85 -6.63
C LEU A 184 -11.19 17.13 -7.22
N GLY A 185 -11.18 18.22 -6.43
CA GLY A 185 -11.73 19.52 -6.84
C GLY A 185 -13.21 19.72 -6.50
N GLU A 186 -13.85 18.71 -5.92
CA GLU A 186 -15.24 18.78 -5.44
C GLU A 186 -15.35 19.15 -3.95
N SER A 187 -16.58 19.34 -3.48
CA SER A 187 -16.86 19.59 -2.06
C SER A 187 -16.64 18.34 -1.18
N PHE A 188 -16.55 18.54 0.14
CA PHE A 188 -16.41 17.44 1.12
C PHE A 188 -17.50 16.36 1.07
N GLN A 189 -18.64 16.66 0.43
CA GLN A 189 -19.71 15.69 0.24
C GLN A 189 -19.28 14.54 -0.68
N HIS A 190 -18.33 14.78 -1.58
CA HIS A 190 -17.77 13.79 -2.51
C HIS A 190 -16.55 13.04 -1.93
N MET A 191 -16.31 13.16 -0.62
CA MET A 191 -15.33 12.35 0.09
C MET A 191 -16.04 11.22 0.84
N TYR A 192 -15.61 9.99 0.59
CA TYR A 192 -16.01 8.82 1.35
C TYR A 192 -14.82 8.30 2.15
N ILE A 193 -15.01 8.17 3.46
CA ILE A 193 -14.02 7.59 4.37
C ILE A 193 -14.63 6.32 4.96
N HIS A 194 -14.00 5.18 4.69
CA HIS A 194 -14.40 3.88 5.18
C HIS A 194 -13.86 3.66 6.60
N GLN A 195 -14.75 3.40 7.56
CA GLN A 195 -14.40 3.06 8.95
C GLN A 195 -13.35 3.99 9.59
N ILE A 196 -13.57 5.30 9.56
CA ILE A 196 -12.63 6.32 10.06
C ILE A 196 -12.02 6.02 11.46
N ASN A 197 -12.82 5.53 12.41
CA ASN A 197 -12.32 5.20 13.75
C ASN A 197 -11.24 4.10 13.71
N LYS A 198 -11.39 3.11 12.82
CA LYS A 198 -10.42 2.05 12.60
C LYS A 198 -9.13 2.59 11.97
N ILE A 199 -9.23 3.55 11.06
CA ILE A 199 -8.05 4.26 10.52
C ILE A 199 -7.27 4.93 11.66
N PHE A 200 -7.93 5.74 12.50
CA PHE A 200 -7.25 6.49 13.56
C PHE A 200 -6.55 5.61 14.60
N ILE A 201 -7.08 4.42 14.89
CA ILE A 201 -6.44 3.43 15.78
C ILE A 201 -5.56 2.42 15.03
N LYS A 202 -5.29 2.67 13.73
CA LYS A 202 -4.49 1.81 12.84
C LYS A 202 -4.92 0.35 12.87
N GLN A 203 -6.18 0.11 12.52
CA GLN A 203 -6.77 -1.20 12.35
C GLN A 203 -7.32 -1.37 10.92
N THR A 204 -7.08 -2.52 10.32
CA THR A 204 -7.63 -2.89 9.00
C THR A 204 -7.98 -4.38 8.94
N ASN A 205 -8.81 -4.78 7.99
CA ASN A 205 -9.09 -6.19 7.72
C ASN A 205 -7.82 -6.96 7.32
N PHE A 206 -7.76 -8.24 7.65
CA PHE A 206 -6.72 -9.17 7.23
C PHE A 206 -6.96 -9.63 5.79
N ILE A 207 -5.93 -9.60 4.97
CA ILE A 207 -5.91 -10.16 3.61
C ILE A 207 -4.70 -11.10 3.51
N PRO A 208 -4.83 -12.32 2.94
CA PRO A 208 -3.74 -13.29 2.84
C PRO A 208 -2.72 -12.90 1.76
N ASP A 209 -2.02 -11.77 1.98
CA ASP A 209 -1.02 -11.18 1.09
C ASP A 209 0.18 -10.72 1.93
N CYS A 210 1.29 -11.45 1.84
CA CYS A 210 2.48 -11.17 2.65
C CYS A 210 3.05 -9.77 2.41
N VAL A 211 3.04 -9.29 1.16
CA VAL A 211 3.65 -8.01 0.77
C VAL A 211 2.84 -6.86 1.35
N LEU A 212 1.52 -6.89 1.15
CA LEU A 212 0.64 -5.86 1.69
C LEU A 212 0.56 -5.91 3.21
N HIS A 213 0.55 -7.11 3.79
CA HIS A 213 0.52 -7.27 5.24
C HIS A 213 1.77 -6.67 5.89
N LYS A 214 2.95 -7.01 5.36
CA LYS A 214 4.23 -6.42 5.76
C LYS A 214 4.20 -4.89 5.67
N LYS A 215 3.78 -4.36 4.53
CA LYS A 215 3.66 -2.92 4.27
C LYS A 215 2.82 -2.19 5.33
N TYR A 216 1.65 -2.70 5.69
CA TYR A 216 0.78 -2.05 6.68
C TYR A 216 1.20 -2.32 8.11
N ARG A 217 1.81 -3.48 8.40
CA ARG A 217 2.41 -3.78 9.69
C ARG A 217 3.54 -2.80 10.02
N ALA A 218 4.45 -2.54 9.08
CA ALA A 218 5.52 -1.56 9.24
C ALA A 218 5.00 -0.13 9.50
N ARG A 219 3.73 0.16 9.14
CA ARG A 219 3.03 1.43 9.42
C ARG A 219 2.33 1.44 10.78
N GLY A 220 2.44 0.35 11.56
CA GLY A 220 1.83 0.18 12.86
C GLY A 220 0.36 -0.27 12.81
N PHE A 221 -0.10 -0.85 11.70
CA PHE A 221 -1.45 -1.41 11.64
C PHE A 221 -1.53 -2.78 12.29
N SER A 222 -2.63 -3.00 13.01
CA SER A 222 -3.10 -4.31 13.44
C SER A 222 -4.23 -4.79 12.54
N PHE A 223 -4.42 -6.10 12.47
CA PHE A 223 -5.28 -6.73 11.47
C PHE A 223 -6.42 -7.48 12.14
N TYR A 224 -7.65 -7.28 11.68
CA TYR A 224 -8.80 -8.03 12.16
C TYR A 224 -9.32 -9.02 11.11
N ASP A 225 -9.86 -10.15 11.53
CA ASP A 225 -10.47 -11.13 10.63
C ASP A 225 -11.94 -10.83 10.31
N ALA A 226 -12.60 -11.72 9.58
CA ALA A 226 -14.00 -11.53 9.17
C ALA A 226 -14.96 -11.38 10.36
N ASP A 227 -14.62 -11.90 11.54
CA ASP A 227 -15.40 -11.77 12.78
C ASP A 227 -15.06 -10.49 13.55
N GLY A 228 -14.18 -9.64 13.01
CA GLY A 228 -13.72 -8.40 13.64
C GLY A 228 -12.71 -8.62 14.79
N LYS A 229 -12.18 -9.83 14.97
CA LYS A 229 -11.19 -10.15 16.01
C LYS A 229 -9.79 -9.84 15.51
N ILE A 230 -8.97 -9.24 16.36
CA ILE A 230 -7.56 -8.97 16.03
C ILE A 230 -6.82 -10.30 15.86
N VAL A 231 -6.16 -10.45 14.71
CA VAL A 231 -5.30 -11.57 14.37
C VAL A 231 -3.99 -11.40 15.12
N ALA A 232 -3.66 -12.36 15.99
CA ALA A 232 -2.37 -12.39 16.65
C ALA A 232 -1.27 -12.82 15.67
N ASP A 233 -0.04 -12.37 15.91
CA ASP A 233 1.10 -12.59 15.01
C ASP A 233 1.38 -14.07 14.71
N ARG A 234 1.21 -14.93 15.71
CA ARG A 234 1.35 -16.39 15.57
C ARG A 234 0.33 -17.02 14.63
N ASP A 235 -0.85 -16.40 14.47
CA ASP A 235 -1.96 -16.95 13.70
C ASP A 235 -1.95 -16.50 12.23
N ILE A 236 -1.07 -15.54 11.88
CA ILE A 236 -0.97 -14.97 10.53
C ILE A 236 -0.69 -16.06 9.49
N TRP A 237 0.27 -16.94 9.75
CA TRP A 237 0.71 -17.96 8.79
C TRP A 237 -0.43 -18.92 8.42
N LYS A 238 -1.16 -19.38 9.43
CA LYS A 238 -2.35 -20.21 9.26
C LYS A 238 -3.42 -19.50 8.42
N LYS A 239 -3.68 -18.21 8.70
CA LYS A 239 -4.65 -17.42 7.91
C LYS A 239 -4.17 -17.09 6.49
N MET A 240 -2.86 -17.12 6.23
CA MET A 240 -2.28 -17.02 4.88
C MET A 240 -2.22 -18.35 4.13
N ASN A 241 -2.69 -19.45 4.74
CA ASN A 241 -2.54 -20.81 4.22
C ASN A 241 -1.06 -21.15 3.93
N ILE A 242 -0.19 -20.79 4.87
CA ILE A 242 1.25 -21.07 4.83
C ILE A 242 1.55 -22.13 5.89
N ASP A 243 2.02 -23.29 5.45
CA ASP A 243 2.46 -24.36 6.34
C ASP A 243 3.82 -24.01 6.94
N ILE A 244 4.02 -24.26 8.23
CA ILE A 244 5.33 -24.12 8.88
C ILE A 244 5.88 -25.51 9.17
N ILE A 245 7.10 -25.77 8.70
CA ILE A 245 7.81 -27.02 8.91
C ILE A 245 9.10 -26.75 9.65
N LYS A 246 9.27 -27.44 10.76
CA LYS A 246 10.49 -27.37 11.56
C LYS A 246 11.64 -28.07 10.84
N ALA A 247 12.74 -27.35 10.70
CA ALA A 247 14.00 -27.83 10.17
C ALA A 247 15.04 -27.90 11.30
N VAL A 248 15.84 -28.96 11.31
CA VAL A 248 16.92 -29.17 12.29
C VAL A 248 18.26 -28.96 11.60
N PRO A 249 19.21 -28.19 12.16
CA PRO A 249 20.54 -28.06 11.58
C PRO A 249 21.21 -29.41 11.34
N TYR A 250 21.75 -29.60 10.14
CA TYR A 250 22.48 -30.82 9.80
C TYR A 250 23.98 -30.69 10.09
N GLY A 251 24.47 -31.57 10.97
CA GLY A 251 25.87 -31.60 11.39
C GLY A 251 26.27 -30.36 12.21
N ASN A 252 27.57 -30.10 12.27
CA ASN A 252 28.15 -29.12 13.20
C ASN A 252 28.33 -27.71 12.61
N LYS A 253 27.60 -27.35 11.54
CA LYS A 253 27.69 -26.00 10.98
C LYS A 253 27.09 -25.00 11.98
N THR A 254 27.79 -23.90 12.25
CA THR A 254 27.24 -22.79 13.06
C THR A 254 26.14 -22.05 12.29
N SER A 255 25.28 -21.33 13.00
CA SER A 255 24.25 -20.46 12.39
C SER A 255 24.86 -19.47 11.40
N GLU A 256 25.97 -18.82 11.76
CA GLU A 256 26.70 -17.89 10.88
C GLU A 256 27.08 -18.54 9.54
N LYS A 257 27.66 -19.75 9.58
CA LYS A 257 28.05 -20.47 8.36
C LYS A 257 26.85 -20.84 7.50
N ARG A 258 25.72 -21.19 8.12
CA ARG A 258 24.49 -21.51 7.38
C ARG A 258 23.88 -20.25 6.77
N LEU A 259 23.80 -19.16 7.52
CA LEU A 259 23.37 -17.85 7.01
C LEU A 259 24.22 -17.43 5.81
N GLN A 260 25.56 -17.50 5.89
CA GLN A 260 26.43 -17.19 4.74
C GLN A 260 26.08 -18.01 3.49
N ILE A 261 25.71 -19.29 3.65
CA ILE A 261 25.25 -20.11 2.52
C ILE A 261 23.89 -19.61 2.02
N LEU A 262 22.96 -19.30 2.93
CA LEU A 262 21.63 -18.76 2.61
C LEU A 262 21.67 -17.40 1.88
N TYR A 263 22.69 -16.58 2.12
CA TYR A 263 22.92 -15.30 1.44
C TYR A 263 23.42 -15.47 0.00
N VAL A 264 24.17 -16.55 -0.29
CA VAL A 264 24.87 -16.74 -1.57
C VAL A 264 24.11 -17.67 -2.52
N GLU A 265 23.39 -18.66 -1.99
CA GLU A 265 22.79 -19.72 -2.79
C GLU A 265 21.34 -19.40 -3.17
N HIS A 266 21.01 -19.58 -4.45
CA HIS A 266 19.75 -19.12 -5.02
C HIS A 266 18.65 -20.20 -5.11
N GLY A 267 18.98 -21.44 -4.80
CA GLY A 267 18.03 -22.54 -4.87
C GLY A 267 18.44 -23.76 -4.06
N TYR A 268 17.42 -24.47 -3.60
CA TYR A 268 17.54 -25.55 -2.63
C TYR A 268 16.72 -26.75 -3.10
N ILE A 269 17.22 -27.92 -2.77
CA ILE A 269 16.57 -29.21 -3.02
C ILE A 269 16.21 -29.84 -1.69
N HIS A 270 15.12 -30.60 -1.72
CA HIS A 270 14.75 -31.50 -0.65
C HIS A 270 14.77 -32.94 -1.15
N GLU A 271 15.61 -33.79 -0.56
CA GLU A 271 15.67 -35.22 -0.88
C GLU A 271 15.86 -36.01 0.42
N ASN A 272 15.11 -37.10 0.61
CA ASN A 272 15.28 -38.03 1.74
C ASN A 272 15.41 -37.35 3.11
N HIS A 273 14.48 -36.46 3.45
CA HIS A 273 14.45 -35.70 4.72
C HIS A 273 15.61 -34.70 4.89
N ILE A 274 16.27 -34.31 3.80
CA ILE A 274 17.39 -33.39 3.83
C ILE A 274 17.11 -32.18 2.93
N LEU A 275 17.28 -30.98 3.49
CA LEU A 275 17.40 -29.74 2.72
C LEU A 275 18.87 -29.45 2.42
N ALA A 276 19.17 -29.31 1.14
CA ALA A 276 20.51 -28.99 0.65
C ALA A 276 20.43 -27.90 -0.43
N THR A 277 21.56 -27.26 -0.70
CA THR A 277 21.71 -26.40 -1.90
C THR A 277 21.74 -27.26 -3.16
N TYR A 278 21.55 -26.66 -4.34
CA TYR A 278 21.77 -27.37 -5.62
C TYR A 278 23.20 -27.92 -5.76
N SER A 279 24.18 -27.23 -5.16
CA SER A 279 25.57 -27.68 -5.03
C SER A 279 25.77 -28.83 -4.03
N ARG A 280 24.67 -29.48 -3.59
CA ARG A 280 24.63 -30.63 -2.68
C ARG A 280 25.21 -30.35 -1.29
N ARG A 281 25.27 -29.09 -0.86
CA ARG A 281 25.66 -28.73 0.51
C ARG A 281 24.47 -28.88 1.43
N ILE A 282 24.52 -29.91 2.28
CA ILE A 282 23.44 -30.19 3.23
C ILE A 282 23.41 -29.11 4.33
N LEU A 283 22.21 -28.57 4.58
CA LEU A 283 21.97 -27.53 5.57
C LEU A 283 21.10 -28.03 6.73
N PHE A 284 19.99 -28.70 6.42
CA PHE A 284 19.00 -29.09 7.43
C PHE A 284 18.48 -30.50 7.21
N SER A 285 18.07 -31.14 8.30
CA SER A 285 17.17 -32.29 8.30
C SER A 285 15.74 -31.83 8.49
N VAL A 286 14.81 -32.40 7.73
CA VAL A 286 13.39 -32.07 7.75
C VAL A 286 12.56 -33.33 7.73
N ASN A 287 11.86 -33.61 8.84
CA ASN A 287 11.13 -34.86 9.01
C ASN A 287 9.80 -34.89 8.25
N LEU A 288 9.22 -33.72 7.96
CA LEU A 288 7.96 -33.58 7.25
C LEU A 288 8.15 -33.04 5.84
N PHE A 289 7.52 -33.70 4.88
CA PHE A 289 7.54 -33.26 3.50
C PHE A 289 6.13 -32.92 3.03
N PRO A 290 5.85 -31.66 2.67
CA PRO A 290 4.52 -31.32 2.22
C PRO A 290 4.38 -31.53 0.71
N ILE A 291 5.45 -31.37 -0.11
CA ILE A 291 5.26 -31.24 -1.58
C ILE A 291 6.48 -31.62 -2.45
N SER A 292 6.32 -32.63 -3.33
CA SER A 292 7.30 -33.02 -4.38
C SER A 292 7.25 -32.08 -5.58
N GLY A 293 8.41 -31.57 -6.03
CA GLY A 293 8.54 -30.80 -7.27
C GLY A 293 8.38 -29.28 -7.16
N GLY A 294 8.36 -28.73 -5.94
CA GLY A 294 8.30 -27.28 -5.70
C GLY A 294 9.66 -26.56 -5.74
N GLN A 295 9.62 -25.24 -5.88
CA GLN A 295 10.83 -24.38 -5.77
C GLN A 295 11.05 -23.99 -4.32
N ILE A 296 12.28 -24.11 -3.84
CA ILE A 296 12.68 -23.64 -2.51
C ILE A 296 13.69 -22.50 -2.67
N VAL A 297 13.46 -21.40 -1.96
CA VAL A 297 14.28 -20.19 -2.03
C VAL A 297 14.60 -19.62 -0.64
N SER A 298 15.74 -18.97 -0.55
CA SER A 298 16.14 -18.13 0.56
C SER A 298 15.67 -16.69 0.34
N CYS A 299 15.27 -16.02 1.41
CA CYS A 299 14.98 -14.58 1.45
C CYS A 299 16.12 -13.76 2.06
N PHE A 300 17.25 -14.40 2.40
CA PHE A 300 18.44 -13.72 2.91
C PHE A 300 19.25 -13.06 1.79
N ASP A 301 19.09 -13.50 0.54
CA ASP A 301 19.70 -12.84 -0.64
C ASP A 301 19.38 -11.33 -0.66
N ASP A 302 20.40 -10.49 -0.78
CA ASP A 302 20.29 -9.03 -0.82
C ASP A 302 19.36 -8.51 -1.93
N ARG A 303 19.09 -9.33 -2.95
CA ARG A 303 18.14 -9.03 -4.04
C ARG A 303 16.68 -9.30 -3.66
N LYS A 304 16.40 -10.01 -2.56
CA LYS A 304 15.07 -10.47 -2.13
C LYS A 304 14.72 -9.98 -0.72
N LYS A 305 14.71 -8.65 -0.54
CA LYS A 305 14.45 -7.99 0.76
C LYS A 305 12.98 -8.01 1.23
N ASP A 306 12.07 -8.66 0.50
CA ASP A 306 10.64 -8.56 0.77
C ASP A 306 10.02 -9.82 1.40
N CYS A 307 10.54 -10.21 2.57
CA CYS A 307 9.98 -11.29 3.38
C CYS A 307 9.27 -10.76 4.63
N LEU A 308 7.99 -11.11 4.81
CA LEU A 308 7.22 -10.82 6.03
C LEU A 308 7.75 -11.60 7.24
N PHE A 309 8.15 -12.87 7.05
CA PHE A 309 8.63 -13.71 8.15
C PHE A 309 9.94 -13.16 8.72
N GLN A 310 10.88 -12.76 7.85
CA GLN A 310 12.11 -12.08 8.23
C GLN A 310 11.86 -10.75 8.96
N GLU A 311 10.81 -9.99 8.61
CA GLU A 311 10.48 -8.76 9.34
C GLU A 311 9.98 -9.05 10.75
N MET A 312 9.14 -10.08 10.90
CA MET A 312 8.57 -10.45 12.19
C MET A 312 9.55 -11.20 13.09
N TYR A 313 10.47 -11.98 12.49
CA TYR A 313 11.40 -12.88 13.17
C TYR A 313 12.80 -12.77 12.54
N PRO A 314 13.50 -11.63 12.69
CA PRO A 314 14.72 -11.32 11.93
C PRO A 314 15.92 -12.24 12.23
N GLU A 315 15.94 -12.88 13.38
CA GLU A 315 17.04 -13.76 13.80
C GLU A 315 16.78 -15.24 13.49
N VAL A 316 15.62 -15.54 12.92
CA VAL A 316 15.19 -16.92 12.66
C VAL A 316 15.55 -17.30 11.23
N GLU A 317 16.50 -18.21 11.10
CA GLU A 317 16.84 -18.86 9.83
C GLU A 317 15.62 -19.58 9.24
N HIS A 318 15.28 -19.25 7.99
CA HIS A 318 14.16 -19.87 7.29
C HIS A 318 14.35 -19.93 5.76
N LEU A 319 13.55 -20.78 5.13
CA LEU A 319 13.43 -20.93 3.68
C LEU A 319 11.95 -20.94 3.28
N HIS A 320 11.65 -20.51 2.05
CA HIS A 320 10.31 -20.55 1.48
C HIS A 320 10.21 -21.63 0.41
N GLY A 321 9.23 -22.52 0.55
CA GLY A 321 8.82 -23.48 -0.48
C GLY A 321 7.55 -23.02 -1.21
N PHE A 322 7.53 -23.19 -2.52
CA PHE A 322 6.40 -22.86 -3.39
C PHE A 322 6.08 -24.02 -4.33
N PHE A 323 4.82 -24.44 -4.38
CA PHE A 323 4.32 -25.41 -5.36
C PHE A 323 2.85 -25.15 -5.69
N GLY A 324 2.58 -24.81 -6.95
CA GLY A 324 1.28 -24.26 -7.33
C GLY A 324 0.93 -23.08 -6.40
N ASP A 325 -0.26 -23.14 -5.81
CA ASP A 325 -0.75 -22.12 -4.87
C ASP A 325 -0.35 -22.36 -3.40
N ARG A 326 0.31 -23.48 -3.10
CA ARG A 326 0.72 -23.82 -1.72
C ARG A 326 2.08 -23.18 -1.39
N LYS A 327 2.17 -22.68 -0.15
CA LYS A 327 3.34 -22.01 0.39
C LYS A 327 3.75 -22.70 1.70
N THR A 328 5.04 -22.92 1.88
CA THR A 328 5.60 -23.52 3.09
C THR A 328 6.77 -22.69 3.58
N LEU A 329 6.89 -22.50 4.89
CA LEU A 329 8.06 -21.97 5.56
C LEU A 329 8.82 -23.11 6.24
N PHE A 330 10.07 -23.31 5.87
CA PHE A 330 10.98 -24.17 6.63
C PHE A 330 11.70 -23.30 7.64
N VAL A 331 11.48 -23.55 8.94
CA VAL A 331 11.96 -22.69 10.03
C VAL A 331 12.88 -23.50 10.93
N ILE A 332 14.05 -22.96 11.28
CA ILE A 332 14.97 -23.68 12.17
C ILE A 332 14.42 -23.75 13.59
N ASN A 333 14.51 -24.94 14.19
CA ASN A 333 14.15 -25.26 15.57
C ASN A 333 15.10 -24.63 16.61
N THR A 334 15.22 -23.31 16.62
CA THR A 334 15.85 -22.51 17.69
C THR A 334 14.89 -21.48 18.28
N CYS A 335 13.70 -21.31 17.69
CA CYS A 335 12.71 -20.35 18.14
C CYS A 335 11.73 -21.01 19.12
N THR A 336 11.79 -20.65 20.40
CA THR A 336 10.78 -21.04 21.41
C THR A 336 9.45 -20.30 21.23
N ASP A 337 9.46 -19.18 20.50
CA ASP A 337 8.32 -18.25 20.40
C ASP A 337 7.45 -18.47 19.15
N VAL A 338 7.89 -19.32 18.22
CA VAL A 338 7.03 -19.82 17.14
C VAL A 338 6.38 -21.10 17.67
N ASP A 339 5.36 -20.91 18.52
CA ASP A 339 4.55 -22.01 19.05
C ASP A 339 4.12 -22.95 17.91
N ASP A 340 4.22 -24.25 18.16
CA ASP A 340 3.82 -25.31 17.24
C ASP A 340 2.44 -25.06 16.63
N PRO A 341 2.31 -24.85 15.31
CA PRO A 341 1.01 -24.92 14.66
C PRO A 341 0.51 -26.37 14.58
N ILE A 342 1.36 -27.35 14.92
CA ILE A 342 1.06 -28.78 14.83
C ILE A 342 1.66 -29.49 16.04
N GLY A 343 0.90 -29.56 17.13
CA GLY A 343 1.07 -30.64 18.08
C GLY A 343 0.54 -31.94 17.48
N LEU A 344 1.36 -32.60 16.66
CA LEU A 344 1.26 -34.02 16.27
C LEU A 344 2.66 -34.60 16.07
#